data_AF-A0A6I5XCJ1-F1
#
_entry.id   AF-A0A6I5XCJ1-F1
#
_cell.length_a   1.000
_cell.length_b   1.000
_cell.length_c   1.000
_cell.angle_alpha   90.00
_cell.angle_beta   90.00
_cell.angle_gamma   90.00
#
_symmetry.space_group_name_H-M   'P 1'
#
loop_
_entity.id
_entity.type
_entity.pdbx_description
1 polymer ?
#
loop_
_entity_poly.entity_id
_entity_poly.type
_entity_poly.pdbx_seq_one_letter_code
_entity_poly.pdbx_strand_id
1 'polypeptide(L)' 'MVHPPVGAESGADVPRESDVGSAIIDKGSFSHAVCRACGWRGPGRRSRRVAGVDASSHVAHCPGRVAVT' A
#
# COMPACT_ATOMS: atom_id res chain seq x y z
N MET A 1 32.24 -16.96 5.53
CA MET A 1 31.49 -15.70 5.67
C MET A 1 30.02 -16.00 5.39
N VAL A 2 29.24 -16.28 6.43
CA VAL A 2 27.79 -16.48 6.31
C VAL A 2 27.12 -15.17 6.69
N HIS A 3 26.46 -14.52 5.74
CA HIS A 3 25.70 -13.30 6.01
C HIS A 3 24.37 -13.68 6.71
N PRO A 4 23.97 -12.97 7.77
CA PRO A 4 22.69 -13.24 8.44
C PRO A 4 21.50 -12.91 7.53
N PRO A 5 20.35 -13.60 7.67
CA PRO A 5 19.12 -13.18 7.00
C PRO A 5 18.67 -11.85 7.58
N VAL A 6 18.59 -10.83 6.73
CA VAL A 6 17.99 -9.53 7.03
C VAL A 6 16.52 -9.74 7.40
N GLY A 7 16.26 -9.85 8.70
CA GLY A 7 14.93 -9.87 9.27
C GLY A 7 14.25 -8.54 9.00
N ALA A 8 13.25 -8.58 8.13
CA ALA A 8 12.36 -7.48 7.85
C ALA A 8 11.50 -7.19 9.09
N GLU A 9 11.96 -6.31 9.98
CA GLU A 9 11.08 -5.68 10.96
C GLU A 9 10.17 -4.69 10.23
N SER A 10 9.11 -5.28 9.70
CA SER A 10 7.93 -4.60 9.19
C SER A 10 7.35 -3.75 10.31
N GLY A 11 7.65 -2.46 10.29
CA GLY A 11 6.88 -1.43 10.98
C GLY A 11 5.50 -1.30 10.33
N ALA A 12 4.70 -2.37 10.44
CA ALA A 12 3.27 -2.33 10.19
C ALA A 12 2.65 -1.61 11.40
N ASP A 13 2.60 -0.29 11.32
CA ASP A 13 1.58 0.47 12.04
C ASP A 13 0.24 -0.21 11.79
N VAL A 14 -0.37 -0.66 12.88
CA VAL A 14 -1.58 -1.48 12.90
C VAL A 14 -2.64 -0.80 12.03
N PRO A 15 -3.22 -1.47 11.02
CA PRO A 15 -4.37 -0.92 10.31
C PRO A 15 -5.47 -0.69 11.34
N ARG A 16 -5.69 0.57 11.72
CA ARG A 16 -6.84 0.97 12.51
C ARG A 16 -8.08 0.61 11.69
N GLU A 17 -8.99 -0.13 12.29
CA GLU A 17 -10.17 -0.79 11.69
C GLU A 17 -11.20 0.18 11.04
N SER A 18 -10.84 1.44 10.78
CA SER A 18 -11.71 2.46 10.18
C SER A 18 -11.29 2.89 8.77
N ASP A 19 -10.18 2.39 8.24
CA ASP A 19 -9.67 2.81 6.93
C ASP A 19 -10.15 1.88 5.82
N VAL A 20 -11.44 1.97 5.46
CA VAL A 20 -11.95 1.50 4.17
C VAL A 20 -11.35 2.41 3.08
N GLY A 21 -10.09 2.15 2.71
CA GLY A 21 -9.29 3.06 1.89
C GLY A 21 -8.01 2.46 1.29
N SER A 22 -7.34 3.27 0.48
CA SER A 22 -6.04 2.90 -0.11
C SER A 22 -4.92 3.18 0.88
N ALA A 23 -4.02 2.21 1.06
CA ALA A 23 -2.88 2.25 1.98
C ALA A 23 -1.57 2.10 1.21
N ILE A 24 -0.46 2.55 1.79
CA ILE A 24 0.88 2.33 1.22
C ILE A 24 1.62 1.30 2.07
N ILE A 25 2.04 0.21 1.44
CA ILE A 25 2.88 -0.81 2.08
C ILE A 25 4.31 -0.69 1.57
N ASP A 26 5.28 -0.88 2.45
CA ASP A 26 6.67 -0.97 2.06
C ASP A 26 7.11 -2.43 1.96
N LYS A 27 7.85 -2.76 0.90
CA LYS A 27 8.38 -4.10 0.66
C LYS A 27 9.82 -4.00 0.16
N GLY A 28 10.75 -3.93 1.10
CA GLY A 28 12.18 -3.74 0.82
C GLY A 28 12.45 -2.32 0.34
N SER A 29 13.14 -2.15 -0.79
CA SER A 29 13.41 -0.82 -1.36
C SER A 29 12.24 -0.21 -2.14
N PHE A 30 11.05 -0.80 -2.08
CA PHE A 30 9.90 -0.40 -2.89
C PHE A 30 8.64 -0.24 -2.03
N SER A 31 8.00 0.91 -2.16
CA SER A 31 6.68 1.20 -1.63
C SER A 31 5.59 0.94 -2.69
N HIS A 32 4.50 0.31 -2.29
CA HIS A 32 3.39 -0.06 -3.15
C HIS A 32 2.10 0.54 -2.60
N ALA A 33 1.30 1.17 -3.46
CA ALA A 33 -0.09 1.46 -3.12
C ALA A 33 -0.91 0.18 -3.15
N VAL A 34 -1.82 0.01 -2.19
CA VAL A 34 -2.79 -1.07 -2.17
C VAL A 34 -4.15 -0.51 -1.82
N CYS A 35 -5.20 -1.09 -2.36
CA CYS A 35 -6.57 -0.74 -2.01
C CYS A 35 -7.25 -1.96 -1.40
N ARG A 36 -7.64 -1.87 -0.13
CA ARG A 36 -8.33 -2.98 0.55
C ARG A 36 -9.81 -3.09 0.17
N ALA A 37 -10.38 -2.04 -0.42
CA ALA A 37 -11.77 -2.03 -0.86
C ALA A 37 -12.00 -2.82 -2.17
N CYS A 38 -11.02 -2.88 -3.07
CA CYS A 38 -11.15 -3.59 -4.35
C CYS A 38 -10.01 -4.58 -4.65
N GLY A 39 -9.02 -4.69 -3.76
CA GLY A 39 -7.85 -5.56 -3.94
C GLY A 39 -6.80 -5.00 -4.91
N TRP A 40 -6.96 -3.78 -5.42
CA TRP A 40 -6.02 -3.18 -6.37
C TRP A 40 -4.62 -3.00 -5.75
N ARG A 41 -3.60 -3.22 -6.57
CA ARG A 41 -2.19 -3.08 -6.22
C ARG A 41 -1.50 -2.16 -7.22
N GLY A 42 -1.02 -1.04 -6.72
CA GLY A 42 -0.25 -0.07 -7.44
C GLY A 42 1.11 -0.62 -7.88
N PRO A 43 1.64 -0.13 -9.01
CA PRO A 43 2.95 -0.52 -9.49
C PRO A 43 4.03 -0.05 -8.51
N GLY A 44 4.88 -0.97 -8.04
CA GLY A 44 5.90 -0.68 -7.01
C GLY A 44 6.77 0.52 -7.34
N ARG A 45 6.89 1.46 -6.39
CA ARG A 45 7.66 2.70 -6.53
C ARG A 45 8.77 2.72 -5.50
N ARG A 46 9.98 3.18 -5.89
CA ARG A 46 11.08 3.36 -4.92
C ARG A 46 10.81 4.44 -3.87
N SER A 47 9.80 5.28 -4.07
CA SER A 47 9.48 6.39 -3.16
C SER A 47 8.03 6.31 -2.70
N ARG A 48 7.84 6.35 -1.36
CA ARG A 48 6.52 6.39 -0.71
C ARG A 48 5.64 7.52 -1.23
N ARG A 49 6.23 8.69 -1.54
CA ARG A 49 5.50 9.84 -2.10
C ARG A 49 4.84 9.51 -3.44
N VAL A 50 5.54 8.80 -4.33
CA VAL A 50 5.01 8.43 -5.65
C VAL A 50 3.95 7.33 -5.51
N ALA A 51 4.14 6.39 -4.58
CA ALA A 51 3.10 5.42 -4.24
C ALA A 51 1.83 6.11 -3.67
N GLY A 52 1.99 7.18 -2.88
CA GLY A 52 0.87 7.99 -2.37
C GLY A 52 0.05 8.68 -3.48
N VAL A 53 0.72 9.19 -4.52
CA VAL A 53 0.04 9.77 -5.69
C VAL A 53 -0.77 8.70 -6.43
N ASP A 54 -0.19 7.51 -6.61
CA ASP A 54 -0.82 6.37 -7.26
C ASP A 54 -2.07 5.90 -6.49
N ALA A 55 -1.98 5.79 -5.15
CA ALA A 55 -3.12 5.53 -4.28
C ALA A 55 -4.23 6.59 -4.41
N SER A 56 -3.86 7.87 -4.46
CA SER A 56 -4.81 8.98 -4.55
C SER A 56 -5.54 8.97 -5.90
N SER A 57 -4.81 8.77 -7.00
CA SER A 57 -5.38 8.59 -8.33
C SER A 57 -6.32 7.38 -8.38
N HIS A 58 -5.94 6.27 -7.73
CA HIS A 58 -6.81 5.10 -7.66
C HIS A 58 -8.09 5.37 -6.87
N VAL A 59 -8.03 6.05 -5.72
CA VAL A 59 -9.22 6.35 -4.90
C VAL A 59 -10.29 7.08 -5.69
N ALA A 60 -9.91 7.99 -6.59
CA ALA A 60 -10.84 8.71 -7.47
C ALA A 60 -11.59 7.80 -8.45
N HIS A 61 -11.01 6.66 -8.81
CA HIS A 61 -11.56 5.70 -9.77
C HIS A 61 -11.79 4.31 -9.15
N CYS A 62 -11.85 4.21 -7.82
CA CYS A 62 -11.88 2.92 -7.14
C CYS A 62 -13.27 2.27 -7.27
N PRO A 63 -13.39 1.11 -7.95
CA PRO A 63 -14.67 0.43 -8.13
C PRO A 63 -15.28 -0.02 -6.78
N GLY A 64 -14.44 -0.41 -5.82
CA GLY A 64 -14.88 -0.81 -4.47
C GLY A 64 -15.39 0.35 -3.61
N ARG A 65 -15.10 1.61 -3.98
CA ARG A 65 -15.66 2.80 -3.32
C ARG A 65 -16.99 3.23 -3.94
N VAL A 66 -17.15 3.09 -5.25
CA VAL A 66 -18.41 3.43 -5.95
C VAL A 66 -19.50 2.37 -5.82
N ALA A 67 -19.16 1.13 -5.45
CA ALA A 67 -20.13 0.04 -5.26
C ALA A 67 -20.92 0.09 -3.94
N VAL A 68 -20.67 1.07 -3.06
CA VAL A 68 -21.33 1.22 -1.74
C VAL A 68 -22.57 2.15 -1.80
N THR A 69 -23.05 2.50 -3.00
CA THR A 69 -24.27 3.32 -3.16
C THR A 69 -25.48 2.52 -3.60
#